data_AF-A0A1X0P990-F1
#
_entry.id   AF-A0A1X0P990-F1
#
_cell.length_a   1.000
_cell.length_b   1.000
_cell.length_c   1.000
_cell.angle_alpha   90.00
_cell.angle_beta   90.00
_cell.angle_gamma   90.00
#
_symmetry.space_group_name_H-M   'P 1'
#
loop_
_entity.id
_entity.type
_entity.pdbx_description
1 polymer ?
#
loop_
_entity_poly.entity_id
_entity_poly.type
_entity_poly.pdbx_seq_one_letter_code
_entity_poly.pdbx_strand_id
1 'polypeptide(L)'
;MWRWRLCSGVAPNRLMACSSGLSHSFRSSSTGQPPAWISQLRSEAKQSEKAISYDVKIYDEMAWRRRRFSFDKDLWDPSRMSSIVRRRLCLGNEEAEYTIIGEVFAFPDREDAPVVNDPNHTCKLLWDHNSPTEKLLVQLSEHFPPLLWHAVKPTLESLKRIFSEFLEVDAQHMKKYLPYYESVQNSVETAANETLAGTLSPSSLKNRFVEDMRRRDPKTLELDFPNEHNLFLGTAPHFRLVEDKMMKSNPFVFGWPLLLSDGNEYLDGTPLRMAAFRTVYSKSILMFHTRLDLQVDHRLSCLEDGDNEEILLDVPIFCTVNYPQNTRMCGGRPLVQRFNDTMGTSYPLDTPVDVLAALAKENTVKGEKELLEELKFLTVASERTPDTERVFRVSEDQLSSNRIIGLLAYTIIYLALVNYDRFVEDVFNVYKIHKSDLVRVACAKGAHIVERPDLIKDLIAVEPEGRCKKLLQASMHGVTEATTTVS
;
A
#
# COMPACT_ATOMS: atom_id res chain seq x y z
N MET A 1 -16.63 -26.78 -42.61
CA MET A 1 -16.31 -26.26 -43.96
C MET A 1 -15.04 -25.43 -43.79
N TRP A 2 -13.80 -25.79 -44.15
CA TRP A 2 -13.26 -26.59 -45.26
C TRP A 2 -11.86 -27.20 -44.92
N ARG A 3 -11.64 -28.45 -45.35
CA ARG A 3 -10.43 -29.17 -45.91
C ARG A 3 -9.01 -28.75 -45.48
N TRP A 4 -8.20 -29.63 -44.86
CA TRP A 4 -7.36 -30.73 -45.42
C TRP A 4 -6.27 -30.35 -46.43
N ARG A 5 -5.00 -30.63 -46.07
CA ARG A 5 -3.98 -31.22 -46.95
C ARG A 5 -3.09 -32.21 -46.18
N LEU A 6 -2.96 -33.39 -46.75
CA LEU A 6 -2.01 -34.47 -46.44
C LEU A 6 -1.05 -34.62 -47.62
N CYS A 7 0.19 -34.98 -47.33
CA CYS A 7 1.08 -35.88 -48.11
C CYS A 7 1.96 -36.59 -47.06
N SER A 8 1.85 -37.89 -46.72
CA SER A 8 2.27 -39.14 -47.41
C SER A 8 3.71 -39.08 -47.96
N GLY A 9 4.66 -39.99 -47.73
CA GLY A 9 4.79 -41.26 -46.99
C GLY A 9 6.23 -41.36 -46.43
N VAL A 10 6.81 -42.44 -45.91
CA VAL A 10 6.71 -43.89 -46.15
C VAL A 10 7.32 -44.57 -44.91
N ALA A 11 6.72 -45.68 -44.44
CA ALA A 11 7.28 -46.56 -43.40
C ALA A 11 8.09 -47.72 -44.04
N PRO A 12 8.88 -48.48 -43.26
CA PRO A 12 8.31 -49.73 -42.75
C PRO A 12 8.77 -50.18 -41.35
N ASN A 13 7.77 -50.65 -40.59
CA ASN A 13 7.73 -51.86 -39.75
C ASN A 13 8.97 -52.34 -38.98
N ARG A 14 8.85 -52.35 -37.65
CA ARG A 14 8.94 -53.60 -36.86
C ARG A 14 7.84 -53.66 -35.80
N LEU A 15 7.16 -54.80 -35.79
CA LEU A 15 6.00 -55.18 -34.98
C LEU A 15 6.39 -55.67 -33.57
N MET A 16 5.37 -55.63 -32.70
CA MET A 16 5.13 -56.33 -31.43
C MET A 16 5.47 -55.58 -30.14
N ALA A 17 4.63 -55.60 -29.11
CA ALA A 17 3.23 -55.93 -28.94
C ALA A 17 2.81 -55.37 -27.57
N CYS A 18 1.52 -55.14 -27.41
CA CYS A 18 0.85 -54.60 -26.24
C CYS A 18 1.20 -55.30 -24.92
N SER A 19 1.38 -54.52 -23.86
CA SER A 19 0.72 -54.81 -22.58
C SER A 19 0.60 -53.55 -21.73
N SER A 20 -0.65 -53.17 -21.53
CA SER A 20 -1.19 -52.28 -20.52
C SER A 20 -0.50 -52.38 -19.16
N GLY A 21 0.02 -51.24 -18.69
CA GLY A 21 0.35 -51.00 -17.30
C GLY A 21 -0.11 -49.59 -16.93
N LEU A 22 -1.33 -49.48 -16.40
CA LEU A 22 -1.80 -48.30 -15.67
C LEU A 22 -0.93 -48.16 -14.41
N SER A 23 0.20 -47.47 -14.52
CA SER A 23 0.91 -46.95 -13.35
C SER A 23 0.36 -45.56 -13.04
N HIS A 24 -0.72 -45.52 -12.26
CA HIS A 24 -0.96 -44.39 -11.38
C HIS A 24 0.24 -44.30 -10.43
N SER A 25 1.27 -43.55 -10.81
CA SER A 25 2.28 -43.12 -9.85
C SER A 25 1.61 -42.08 -8.96
N PHE A 26 1.04 -42.55 -7.86
CA PHE A 26 1.01 -41.74 -6.65
C PHE A 26 2.45 -41.30 -6.39
N ARG A 27 2.76 -40.03 -6.71
CA ARG A 27 3.97 -39.41 -6.19
C ARG A 27 3.81 -39.38 -4.68
N SER A 28 4.54 -40.26 -4.01
CA SER A 28 4.74 -40.19 -2.58
C SER A 28 5.17 -38.78 -2.22
N SER A 29 4.51 -38.22 -1.22
CA SER A 29 5.03 -37.08 -0.47
C SER A 29 6.46 -37.41 -0.07
N SER A 30 7.43 -36.64 -0.57
CA SER A 30 8.80 -36.72 -0.10
C SER A 30 8.80 -36.30 1.37
N THR A 31 8.75 -37.29 2.26
CA THR A 31 9.19 -37.14 3.65
C THR A 31 10.71 -37.02 3.62
N GLY A 32 11.21 -35.85 3.19
CA GLY A 32 12.61 -35.51 3.33
C GLY A 32 12.96 -35.51 4.80
N GLN A 33 14.09 -36.13 5.17
CA GLN A 33 14.62 -35.97 6.52
C GLN A 33 14.80 -34.47 6.81
N PRO A 34 14.56 -34.04 8.07
CA PRO A 34 14.78 -32.65 8.44
C PRO A 34 16.22 -32.25 8.15
N PRO A 35 16.44 -31.09 7.52
CA PRO A 35 17.78 -30.57 7.29
C PRO A 35 18.57 -30.43 8.58
N ALA A 36 19.86 -30.77 8.53
CA ALA A 36 20.75 -30.72 9.70
C ALA A 36 20.82 -29.34 10.35
N TRP A 37 20.62 -28.26 9.57
CA TRP A 37 20.60 -26.89 10.08
C TRP A 37 19.50 -26.65 11.13
N ILE A 38 18.39 -27.38 11.10
CA ILE A 38 17.30 -27.20 12.08
C ILE A 38 17.77 -27.66 13.48
N SER A 39 18.42 -28.84 13.54
CA SER A 39 19.00 -29.36 14.78
C SER A 39 20.13 -28.47 15.29
N GLN A 40 20.96 -27.93 14.38
CA GLN A 40 21.99 -26.96 14.72
C GLN A 40 21.38 -25.69 15.33
N LEU A 41 20.41 -25.06 14.66
CA LEU A 41 19.75 -23.85 15.14
C LEU A 41 19.10 -24.05 16.51
N ARG A 42 18.51 -25.22 16.74
CA ARG A 42 17.96 -25.60 18.05
C ARG A 42 19.03 -25.67 19.13
N SER A 43 20.19 -26.24 18.82
CA SER A 43 21.32 -26.31 19.76
C SER A 43 21.88 -24.93 20.08
N GLU A 44 22.01 -24.05 19.08
CA GLU A 44 22.44 -22.66 19.23
C GLU A 44 21.45 -21.86 20.09
N ALA A 45 20.14 -22.03 19.86
CA ALA A 45 19.09 -21.36 20.64
C ALA A 45 19.16 -21.75 22.13
N LYS A 46 19.25 -23.04 22.44
CA LYS A 46 19.38 -23.54 23.83
C LYS A 46 20.65 -23.04 24.53
N GLN A 47 21.75 -22.89 23.80
CA GLN A 47 23.00 -22.33 24.35
C GLN A 47 22.90 -20.82 24.59
N SER A 48 22.09 -20.11 23.79
CA SER A 48 21.90 -18.66 23.86
C SER A 48 20.84 -18.21 24.87
N GLU A 49 20.03 -19.11 25.46
CA GLU A 49 18.99 -18.76 26.47
C GLU A 49 19.56 -17.96 27.67
N LYS A 50 20.88 -17.99 27.89
CA LYS A 50 21.57 -17.22 28.94
C LYS A 50 21.94 -15.79 28.55
N ALA A 51 21.75 -15.39 27.29
CA ALA A 51 22.19 -14.11 26.75
C ALA A 51 21.19 -13.51 25.74
N ILE A 52 20.44 -12.50 26.23
CA ILE A 52 19.75 -11.43 25.47
C ILE A 52 18.36 -11.79 24.90
N SER A 53 17.46 -10.78 24.93
CA SER A 53 15.99 -10.73 24.77
C SER A 53 15.36 -11.25 23.46
N TYR A 54 16.08 -12.02 22.65
CA TYR A 54 15.51 -12.63 21.44
C TYR A 54 15.07 -14.04 21.81
N ASP A 55 13.84 -14.20 22.30
CA ASP A 55 13.27 -15.49 22.67
C ASP A 55 13.04 -16.33 21.40
N VAL A 56 14.08 -17.05 20.97
CA VAL A 56 14.07 -17.95 19.81
C VAL A 56 13.77 -19.35 20.31
N LYS A 57 12.59 -19.87 19.98
CA LYS A 57 12.13 -21.17 20.41
C LYS A 57 11.99 -22.11 19.22
N ILE A 58 12.89 -23.10 19.13
CA ILE A 58 12.80 -24.17 18.12
C ILE A 58 12.15 -25.41 18.74
N TYR A 59 11.05 -25.84 18.14
CA TYR A 59 10.24 -26.97 18.58
C TYR A 59 10.89 -28.32 18.35
N ASP A 60 10.53 -29.30 19.19
CA ASP A 60 10.73 -30.71 18.89
C ASP A 60 10.00 -31.11 17.61
N GLU A 61 10.53 -32.08 16.87
CA GLU A 61 9.92 -32.58 15.63
C GLU A 61 8.48 -33.04 15.83
N MET A 62 8.15 -33.59 17.00
CA MET A 62 6.80 -34.02 17.37
C MET A 62 5.80 -32.85 17.51
N ALA A 63 6.30 -31.62 17.72
CA ALA A 63 5.49 -30.42 17.84
C ALA A 63 5.43 -29.60 16.54
N TRP A 64 6.12 -30.05 15.48
CA TRP A 64 6.09 -29.38 14.18
C TRP A 64 4.71 -29.48 13.55
N ARG A 65 4.30 -28.39 12.90
CA ARG A 65 2.99 -28.31 12.25
C ARG A 65 3.17 -27.99 10.79
N ARG A 66 2.79 -28.95 9.94
CA ARG A 66 2.70 -28.73 8.51
C ARG A 66 1.38 -28.03 8.20
N ARG A 67 1.44 -26.91 7.48
CA ARG A 67 0.26 -26.15 7.11
C ARG A 67 0.41 -25.48 5.75
N ARG A 68 -0.73 -25.28 5.10
CA ARG A 68 -0.88 -24.34 4.00
C ARG A 68 -1.06 -22.92 4.54
N PHE A 69 -0.65 -21.92 3.76
CA PHE A 69 -1.02 -20.53 4.04
C PHE A 69 -2.50 -20.28 3.70
N SER A 70 -3.23 -19.69 4.64
CA SER A 70 -4.62 -19.29 4.47
C SER A 70 -4.77 -17.81 4.79
N PHE A 71 -5.45 -17.08 3.92
CA PHE A 71 -5.84 -15.70 4.19
C PHE A 71 -6.90 -15.68 5.30
N ASP A 72 -6.76 -14.70 6.20
CA ASP A 72 -7.74 -14.41 7.24
C ASP A 72 -9.06 -13.98 6.59
N LYS A 73 -10.19 -14.60 6.94
CA LYS A 73 -11.48 -14.30 6.30
C LYS A 73 -12.06 -12.96 6.73
N ASP A 74 -11.76 -12.51 7.94
CA ASP A 74 -12.37 -11.33 8.53
C ASP A 74 -11.56 -10.08 8.15
N LEU A 75 -10.23 -10.20 8.15
CA LEU A 75 -9.33 -9.10 7.82
C LEU A 75 -8.86 -9.11 6.37
N TRP A 76 -8.73 -10.27 5.74
CA TRP A 76 -8.20 -10.40 4.38
C TRP A 76 -9.03 -11.37 3.53
N ASP A 77 -10.34 -11.13 3.46
CA ASP A 77 -11.30 -12.03 2.84
C ASP A 77 -10.87 -12.53 1.45
N PRO A 78 -10.47 -13.81 1.31
CA PRO A 78 -10.03 -14.35 0.04
C PRO A 78 -11.14 -14.37 -1.01
N SER A 79 -12.42 -14.34 -0.61
CA SER A 79 -13.56 -14.33 -1.53
C SER A 79 -13.68 -13.01 -2.31
N ARG A 80 -13.20 -11.91 -1.71
CA ARG A 80 -13.17 -10.57 -2.33
C ARG A 80 -11.91 -10.32 -3.16
N MET A 81 -10.92 -11.22 -3.10
CA MET A 81 -9.69 -11.11 -3.85
C MET A 81 -9.79 -11.80 -5.22
N SER A 82 -9.09 -11.28 -6.22
CA SER A 82 -8.93 -12.00 -7.47
C SER A 82 -8.04 -13.24 -7.27
N SER A 83 -8.32 -14.31 -8.01
CA SER A 83 -7.50 -15.54 -7.99
C SER A 83 -6.07 -15.30 -8.49
N ILE A 84 -5.85 -14.26 -9.28
CA ILE A 84 -4.52 -13.87 -9.75
C ILE A 84 -3.71 -13.29 -8.59
N VAL A 85 -4.30 -12.38 -7.81
CA VAL A 85 -3.63 -11.77 -6.64
C VAL A 85 -3.31 -12.83 -5.59
N ARG A 86 -4.27 -13.70 -5.24
CA ARG A 86 -4.01 -14.78 -4.28
C ARG A 86 -2.86 -15.69 -4.70
N ARG A 87 -2.85 -16.12 -5.97
CA ARG A 87 -1.73 -16.92 -6.51
C ARG A 87 -0.42 -16.17 -6.46
N ARG A 88 -0.37 -14.90 -6.87
CA ARG A 88 0.84 -14.06 -6.80
C ARG A 88 1.40 -13.98 -5.38
N LEU A 89 0.55 -13.68 -4.40
CA LEU A 89 0.91 -13.61 -2.99
C LEU A 89 1.37 -14.96 -2.42
N CYS A 90 0.85 -16.07 -2.95
CA CYS A 90 1.26 -17.43 -2.61
C CYS A 90 2.36 -18.00 -3.54
N LEU A 91 3.17 -17.14 -4.18
CA LEU A 91 4.30 -17.57 -5.04
C LEU A 91 3.89 -18.53 -6.17
N GLY A 92 2.68 -18.36 -6.70
CA GLY A 92 2.11 -19.15 -7.79
C GLY A 92 1.36 -20.41 -7.34
N ASN A 93 1.49 -20.84 -6.08
CA ASN A 93 0.86 -22.07 -5.59
C ASN A 93 0.20 -21.87 -4.21
N GLU A 94 -1.13 -21.77 -4.20
CA GLU A 94 -1.92 -21.66 -2.96
C GLU A 94 -1.92 -22.97 -2.15
N GLU A 95 -1.61 -24.12 -2.75
CA GLU A 95 -1.56 -25.44 -2.08
C GLU A 95 -0.17 -25.78 -1.54
N ALA A 96 0.79 -24.85 -1.63
CA ALA A 96 2.11 -25.05 -1.05
C ALA A 96 2.03 -25.18 0.48
N GLU A 97 2.64 -26.24 1.01
CA GLU A 97 2.70 -26.50 2.44
C GLU A 97 4.08 -26.19 3.00
N TYR A 98 4.07 -25.60 4.19
CA TYR A 98 5.25 -25.21 4.95
C TYR A 98 5.18 -25.82 6.34
N THR A 99 6.31 -26.16 6.93
CA THR A 99 6.35 -26.66 8.31
C THR A 99 6.75 -25.54 9.25
N ILE A 100 5.91 -25.25 10.25
CA ILE A 100 6.28 -24.42 11.39
C ILE A 100 7.20 -25.24 12.28
N ILE A 101 8.42 -24.74 12.49
CA ILE A 101 9.47 -25.39 13.29
C ILE A 101 9.77 -24.65 14.59
N GLY A 102 9.22 -23.46 14.77
CA GLY A 102 9.49 -22.65 15.95
C GLY A 102 8.84 -21.27 15.89
N GLU A 103 9.15 -20.48 16.91
CA GLU A 103 8.70 -19.10 17.08
C GLU A 103 9.87 -18.22 17.50
N VAL A 104 9.76 -16.93 17.20
CA VAL A 104 10.75 -15.92 17.57
C VAL A 104 10.04 -14.58 17.66
N PHE A 105 10.43 -13.73 18.62
CA PHE A 105 10.07 -12.31 18.70
C PHE A 105 8.56 -11.99 18.64
N ALA A 106 8.05 -11.24 19.61
CA ALA A 106 6.64 -10.85 19.62
C ALA A 106 6.42 -9.42 19.11
N PHE A 107 5.36 -9.23 18.33
CA PHE A 107 4.83 -7.93 17.94
C PHE A 107 3.48 -7.67 18.62
N PRO A 108 3.07 -6.40 18.77
CA PRO A 108 1.73 -6.06 19.25
C PRO A 108 0.66 -6.42 18.20
N ASP A 109 -0.58 -6.55 18.64
CA ASP A 109 -1.74 -6.65 17.75
C ASP A 109 -2.07 -5.27 17.15
N ARG A 110 -2.83 -5.27 16.05
CA ARG A 110 -3.32 -4.03 15.43
C ARG A 110 -4.30 -3.26 16.34
N GLU A 111 -5.01 -3.96 17.22
CA GLU A 111 -5.97 -3.36 18.16
C GLU A 111 -5.28 -2.80 19.41
N ASP A 112 -4.06 -3.24 19.71
CA ASP A 112 -3.26 -2.68 20.80
C ASP A 112 -2.90 -1.22 20.52
N ALA A 113 -2.61 -0.46 21.58
CA ALA A 113 -2.06 0.87 21.45
C ALA A 113 -0.71 0.81 20.70
N PRO A 114 -0.32 1.81 19.88
CA PRO A 114 0.93 1.76 19.12
C PRO A 114 2.21 1.65 19.96
N VAL A 115 2.12 1.97 21.26
CA VAL A 115 3.16 1.80 22.28
C VAL A 115 2.71 0.68 23.23
N VAL A 116 3.41 -0.46 23.19
CA VAL A 116 3.14 -1.65 24.02
C VAL A 116 4.43 -2.11 24.67
N ASN A 117 4.40 -2.38 25.97
CA ASN A 117 5.58 -2.88 26.70
C ASN A 117 5.79 -4.39 26.48
N ASP A 118 4.71 -5.17 26.52
CA ASP A 118 4.76 -6.64 26.46
C ASP A 118 3.89 -7.18 25.29
N PRO A 119 4.45 -7.27 24.07
CA PRO A 119 3.75 -7.84 22.93
C PRO A 119 3.59 -9.36 23.06
N ASN A 120 2.49 -9.90 22.54
CA ASN A 120 2.14 -11.32 22.68
C ASN A 120 2.12 -12.13 21.37
N HIS A 121 2.14 -11.46 20.20
CA HIS A 121 1.99 -12.15 18.91
C HIS A 121 3.35 -12.54 18.33
N THR A 122 3.75 -13.79 18.54
CA THR A 122 5.05 -14.31 18.11
C THR A 122 5.16 -14.52 16.60
N CYS A 123 6.33 -14.21 16.03
CA CYS A 123 6.64 -14.54 14.65
C CYS A 123 6.83 -16.05 14.50
N LYS A 124 6.46 -16.59 13.34
CA LYS A 124 6.56 -18.01 13.03
C LYS A 124 7.82 -18.28 12.22
N LEU A 125 8.55 -19.32 12.60
CA LEU A 125 9.70 -19.85 11.85
C LEU A 125 9.26 -21.03 11.01
N LEU A 126 9.45 -20.95 9.69
CA LEU A 126 8.96 -21.95 8.74
C LEU A 126 10.08 -22.55 7.90
N TRP A 127 9.89 -23.82 7.55
CA TRP A 127 10.70 -24.57 6.61
C TRP A 127 9.88 -24.94 5.36
N ASP A 128 10.46 -24.67 4.19
CA ASP A 128 9.94 -25.03 2.87
C ASP A 128 10.62 -26.32 2.37
N HIS A 129 9.83 -27.39 2.28
CA HIS A 129 10.27 -28.73 1.84
C HIS A 129 10.73 -28.79 0.39
N ASN A 130 10.26 -27.84 -0.43
CA ASN A 130 10.48 -27.85 -1.88
C ASN A 130 11.61 -26.91 -2.30
N SER A 131 12.22 -26.21 -1.34
CA SER A 131 13.30 -25.28 -1.61
C SER A 131 14.60 -26.02 -1.95
N PRO A 132 15.24 -25.76 -3.10
CA PRO A 132 16.54 -26.35 -3.42
C PRO A 132 17.69 -25.76 -2.59
N THR A 133 17.47 -24.61 -1.95
CA THR A 133 18.45 -23.91 -1.12
C THR A 133 18.06 -23.97 0.34
N GLU A 134 19.04 -24.15 1.22
CA GLU A 134 18.86 -24.03 2.67
C GLU A 134 18.50 -22.59 3.04
N LYS A 135 17.26 -22.40 3.50
CA LYS A 135 16.75 -21.11 3.95
C LYS A 135 15.76 -21.33 5.08
N LEU A 136 15.77 -20.42 6.02
CA LEU A 136 14.74 -20.27 7.04
C LEU A 136 13.76 -19.20 6.58
N LEU A 137 12.46 -19.48 6.66
CA LEU A 137 11.42 -18.50 6.36
C LEU A 137 10.91 -17.91 7.67
N VAL A 138 10.81 -16.58 7.75
CA VAL A 138 10.27 -15.88 8.91
C VAL A 138 8.98 -15.19 8.50
N GLN A 139 7.90 -15.49 9.22
CA GLN A 139 6.61 -14.87 9.05
C GLN A 139 6.30 -14.01 10.27
N LEU A 140 6.26 -12.69 10.09
CA LEU A 140 6.08 -11.73 11.19
C LEU A 140 4.72 -11.88 11.89
N SER A 141 3.67 -12.20 11.12
CA SER A 141 2.36 -12.58 11.64
C SER A 141 1.63 -13.45 10.64
N GLU A 142 0.54 -14.10 11.08
CA GLU A 142 -0.21 -15.01 10.23
C GLU A 142 -0.87 -14.36 9.02
N HIS A 143 -0.96 -13.03 9.00
CA HIS A 143 -1.52 -12.28 7.88
C HIS A 143 -0.52 -12.10 6.73
N PHE A 144 0.79 -12.19 6.97
CA PHE A 144 1.78 -12.06 5.89
C PHE A 144 1.72 -13.26 4.94
N PRO A 145 1.54 -13.05 3.63
CA PRO A 145 1.55 -14.13 2.65
C PRO A 145 2.99 -14.56 2.28
N PRO A 146 3.17 -15.76 1.70
CA PRO A 146 4.50 -16.31 1.39
C PRO A 146 5.42 -15.41 0.57
N LEU A 147 4.87 -14.58 -0.33
CA LEU A 147 5.65 -13.62 -1.11
C LEU A 147 6.46 -12.64 -0.25
N LEU A 148 5.95 -12.32 0.95
CA LEU A 148 6.47 -11.33 1.89
C LEU A 148 7.14 -11.94 3.13
N TRP A 149 7.32 -13.26 3.18
CA TRP A 149 8.11 -13.88 4.25
C TRP A 149 9.60 -13.64 4.03
N HIS A 150 10.32 -13.26 5.09
CA HIS A 150 11.76 -13.09 5.03
C HIS A 150 12.42 -14.44 4.78
N ALA A 151 13.24 -14.54 3.74
CA ALA A 151 14.07 -15.70 3.48
C ALA A 151 15.50 -15.42 3.96
N VAL A 152 15.93 -16.13 5.00
CA VAL A 152 17.15 -15.81 5.74
C VAL A 152 18.06 -17.03 5.84
N LYS A 153 19.34 -16.78 6.10
CA LYS A 153 20.28 -17.87 6.40
C LYS A 153 19.85 -18.54 7.72
N PRO A 154 19.83 -19.88 7.80
CA PRO A 154 19.36 -20.61 8.97
C PRO A 154 20.37 -20.56 10.13
N THR A 155 20.58 -19.38 10.70
CA THR A 155 21.55 -19.12 11.76
C THR A 155 20.94 -18.18 12.79
N LEU A 156 21.30 -18.35 14.08
CA LEU A 156 20.79 -17.50 15.14
C LEU A 156 21.19 -16.02 14.95
N GLU A 157 22.40 -15.77 14.45
CA GLU A 157 22.89 -14.42 14.18
C GLU A 157 22.04 -13.69 13.12
N SER A 158 21.60 -14.40 12.07
CA SER A 158 20.75 -13.80 11.04
C SER A 158 19.39 -13.39 11.60
N LEU A 159 18.80 -14.18 12.50
CA LEU A 159 17.57 -13.83 13.20
C LEU A 159 17.78 -12.58 14.09
N LYS A 160 18.83 -12.57 14.91
CA LYS A 160 19.17 -11.44 15.78
C LYS A 160 19.31 -10.13 15.01
N ARG A 161 20.02 -10.15 13.86
CA ARG A 161 20.23 -8.97 13.02
C ARG A 161 18.96 -8.37 12.41
N ILE A 162 17.93 -9.20 12.18
CA ILE A 162 16.65 -8.74 11.64
C ILE A 162 15.84 -8.08 12.75
N PHE A 163 15.65 -8.80 13.87
CA PHE A 163 14.83 -8.31 14.97
C PHE A 163 15.49 -7.16 15.74
N SER A 164 16.82 -7.02 15.70
CA SER A 164 17.49 -5.84 16.25
C SER A 164 17.08 -4.54 15.55
N GLU A 165 16.84 -4.58 14.24
CA GLU A 165 16.41 -3.40 13.47
C GLU A 165 14.96 -3.01 13.81
N PHE A 166 14.07 -4.00 13.95
CA PHE A 166 12.70 -3.76 14.44
C PHE A 166 12.69 -3.20 15.87
N LEU A 167 13.49 -3.76 16.78
CA LEU A 167 13.60 -3.28 18.16
C LEU A 167 14.15 -1.87 18.27
N GLU A 168 15.12 -1.51 17.44
CA GLU A 168 15.71 -0.17 17.45
C GLU A 168 14.66 0.87 17.06
N VAL A 169 13.89 0.61 16.00
CA VAL A 169 12.80 1.49 15.57
C VAL A 169 11.67 1.55 16.61
N ASP A 170 11.29 0.41 17.17
CA ASP A 170 10.26 0.35 18.22
C ASP A 170 10.69 1.11 19.47
N ALA A 171 11.94 0.96 19.93
CA ALA A 171 12.47 1.71 21.07
C ALA A 171 12.50 3.23 20.82
N GLN A 172 12.85 3.66 19.60
CA GLN A 172 12.80 5.07 19.22
C GLN A 172 11.35 5.58 19.20
N HIS A 173 10.42 4.79 18.67
CA HIS A 173 8.99 5.10 18.67
C HIS A 173 8.43 5.23 20.08
N MET A 174 8.68 4.25 20.96
CA MET A 174 8.28 4.28 22.37
C MET A 174 8.83 5.52 23.06
N LYS A 175 10.12 5.82 22.91
CA LYS A 175 10.75 6.99 23.53
C LYS A 175 10.08 8.31 23.10
N LYS A 176 9.68 8.43 21.83
CA LYS A 176 9.03 9.65 21.31
C LYS A 176 7.57 9.77 21.77
N TYR A 177 6.81 8.67 21.74
CA TYR A 177 5.35 8.73 21.84
C TYR A 177 4.75 8.25 23.16
N LEU A 178 5.50 7.50 23.97
CA LEU A 178 5.02 7.04 25.28
C LEU A 178 4.44 8.18 26.15
N PRO A 179 5.07 9.37 26.28
CA PRO A 179 4.52 10.45 27.10
C PRO A 179 3.14 10.93 26.64
N TYR A 180 2.89 10.91 25.32
CA TYR A 180 1.61 11.30 24.76
C TYR A 180 0.51 10.27 25.10
N TYR A 181 0.78 8.99 24.88
CA TYR A 181 -0.17 7.92 25.19
C TYR A 181 -0.48 7.82 26.68
N GLU A 182 0.52 7.99 27.56
CA GLU A 182 0.33 8.08 29.01
C GLU A 182 -0.55 9.28 29.40
N SER A 183 -0.35 10.44 28.76
CA SER A 183 -1.18 11.62 29.01
C SER A 183 -2.64 11.40 28.60
N VAL A 184 -2.90 10.75 27.46
CA VAL A 184 -4.26 10.43 27.00
C VAL A 184 -4.92 9.46 27.98
N GLN A 185 -4.22 8.40 28.38
CA GLN A 185 -4.69 7.45 29.37
C GLN A 185 -5.05 8.16 30.69
N ASN A 186 -4.14 8.95 31.25
CA ASN A 186 -4.36 9.69 32.50
C ASN A 186 -5.57 10.63 32.42
N SER A 187 -5.77 11.30 31.28
CA SER A 187 -6.93 12.17 31.07
C SER A 187 -8.25 11.39 31.06
N VAL A 188 -8.27 10.19 30.47
CA VAL A 188 -9.48 9.34 30.44
C VAL A 188 -9.78 8.79 31.83
N GLU A 189 -8.77 8.28 32.53
CA GLU A 189 -8.92 7.77 33.89
C GLU A 189 -9.44 8.85 34.86
N THR A 190 -8.90 10.07 34.75
CA THR A 190 -9.34 11.22 35.57
C THR A 190 -10.78 11.62 35.26
N ALA A 191 -11.18 11.66 33.98
CA ALA A 191 -12.54 12.04 33.58
C ALA A 191 -13.59 10.98 33.95
N ALA A 192 -13.22 9.70 33.90
CA ALA A 192 -14.10 8.59 34.26
C ALA A 192 -14.12 8.30 35.78
N ASN A 193 -13.16 8.83 36.54
CA ASN A 193 -12.90 8.46 37.94
C ASN A 193 -12.71 6.93 38.11
N GLU A 194 -12.06 6.31 37.13
CA GLU A 194 -11.83 4.87 37.00
C GLU A 194 -10.37 4.62 36.58
N THR A 195 -9.84 3.42 36.81
CA THR A 195 -8.47 3.04 36.39
C THR A 195 -8.53 1.95 35.32
N LEU A 196 -7.60 1.94 34.34
CA LEU A 196 -7.56 0.91 33.29
C LEU A 196 -7.42 -0.51 33.87
N ALA A 197 -6.74 -0.64 35.01
CA ALA A 197 -6.56 -1.92 35.69
C ALA A 197 -7.79 -2.41 36.46
N GLY A 198 -8.87 -1.60 36.56
CA GLY A 198 -10.04 -1.87 37.39
C GLY A 198 -11.36 -2.08 36.64
N THR A 199 -11.78 -1.10 35.81
CA THR A 199 -13.14 -1.05 35.24
C THR A 199 -13.24 -0.48 33.82
N LEU A 200 -12.24 0.27 33.37
CA LEU A 200 -12.25 0.93 32.06
C LEU A 200 -12.00 -0.06 30.92
N SER A 201 -12.91 -0.12 29.96
CA SER A 201 -12.74 -0.96 28.78
C SER A 201 -11.67 -0.38 27.82
N PRO A 202 -10.79 -1.21 27.21
CA PRO A 202 -9.81 -0.74 26.22
C PRO A 202 -10.44 -0.01 25.02
N SER A 203 -11.68 -0.37 24.66
CA SER A 203 -12.44 0.29 23.60
C SER A 203 -12.84 1.73 23.98
N SER A 204 -13.13 2.02 25.25
CA SER A 204 -13.39 3.40 25.71
C SER A 204 -12.18 4.31 25.49
N LEU A 205 -10.98 3.83 25.83
CA LEU A 205 -9.73 4.57 25.63
C LEU A 205 -9.48 4.81 24.13
N LYS A 206 -9.60 3.76 23.31
CA LYS A 206 -9.44 3.86 21.85
C LYS A 206 -10.44 4.83 21.23
N ASN A 207 -11.71 4.78 21.62
CA ASN A 207 -12.72 5.70 21.12
C ASN A 207 -12.39 7.15 21.48
N ARG A 208 -11.98 7.41 22.73
CA ARG A 208 -11.59 8.77 23.11
C ARG A 208 -10.38 9.27 22.32
N PHE A 209 -9.38 8.41 22.15
CA PHE A 209 -8.21 8.72 21.33
C PHE A 209 -8.60 9.07 19.89
N VAL A 210 -9.51 8.29 19.29
CA VAL A 210 -10.01 8.56 17.93
C VAL A 210 -10.73 9.91 17.86
N GLU A 211 -11.54 10.28 18.85
CA GLU A 211 -12.16 11.62 18.90
C GLU A 211 -11.12 12.74 19.01
N ASP A 212 -10.06 12.55 19.79
CA ASP A 212 -8.97 13.54 19.90
C ASP A 212 -8.22 13.67 18.56
N MET A 213 -8.04 12.58 17.81
CA MET A 213 -7.43 12.59 16.47
C MET A 213 -8.31 13.27 15.41
N ARG A 214 -9.63 13.32 15.59
CA ARG A 214 -10.51 14.13 14.75
C ARG A 214 -10.33 15.62 15.01
N ARG A 215 -9.86 16.04 16.19
CA ARG A 215 -9.62 17.46 16.50
C ARG A 215 -8.19 17.91 16.26
N ARG A 216 -7.34 17.02 15.74
CA ARG A 216 -5.92 17.32 15.53
C ARG A 216 -5.75 18.18 14.28
N ASP A 217 -5.03 19.29 14.42
CA ASP A 217 -4.58 20.10 13.28
C ASP A 217 -3.60 19.28 12.42
N PRO A 218 -3.88 19.08 11.13
CA PRO A 218 -2.98 18.39 10.19
C PRO A 218 -1.55 18.93 10.18
N LYS A 219 -1.35 20.22 10.44
CA LYS A 219 -0.02 20.87 10.48
C LYS A 219 0.87 20.37 11.62
N THR A 220 0.28 19.75 12.64
CA THR A 220 1.00 19.17 13.79
C THR A 220 1.46 17.74 13.53
N LEU A 221 1.16 17.18 12.35
CA LEU A 221 1.62 15.85 11.98
C LEU A 221 3.08 15.94 11.52
N GLU A 222 3.98 15.42 12.34
CA GLU A 222 5.39 15.27 11.98
C GLU A 222 5.65 13.92 11.32
N LEU A 223 6.38 13.94 10.22
CA LEU A 223 6.98 12.74 9.64
C LEU A 223 8.20 12.35 10.46
N ASP A 224 8.30 11.06 10.81
CA ASP A 224 9.32 10.57 11.76
C ASP A 224 10.64 10.20 11.09
N PHE A 225 10.60 9.90 9.79
CA PHE A 225 11.67 9.19 9.12
C PHE A 225 12.22 9.94 7.90
N PRO A 226 13.46 9.63 7.47
CA PRO A 226 14.09 10.32 6.35
C PRO A 226 13.60 9.86 4.98
N ASN A 227 13.11 8.63 4.85
CA ASN A 227 12.69 8.09 3.56
C ASN A 227 11.20 8.33 3.34
N GLU A 228 10.87 8.84 2.16
CA GLU A 228 9.50 9.11 1.73
C GLU A 228 9.33 8.70 0.27
N HIS A 229 8.16 8.17 -0.07
CA HIS A 229 7.72 8.07 -1.46
C HIS A 229 6.20 8.14 -1.56
N ASN A 230 5.70 8.52 -2.72
CA ASN A 230 4.28 8.74 -2.98
C ASN A 230 3.73 7.70 -3.95
N LEU A 231 2.50 7.25 -3.70
CA LEU A 231 1.81 6.23 -4.47
C LEU A 231 0.42 6.71 -4.83
N PHE A 232 -0.02 6.41 -6.05
CA PHE A 232 -1.42 6.49 -6.42
C PHE A 232 -2.10 5.14 -6.18
N LEU A 233 -3.22 5.13 -5.47
CA LEU A 233 -3.94 3.92 -5.06
C LEU A 233 -5.22 3.68 -5.87
N GLY A 234 -5.48 4.47 -6.90
CA GLY A 234 -6.73 4.44 -7.66
C GLY A 234 -7.75 5.43 -7.11
N THR A 235 -9.02 5.19 -7.40
CA THR A 235 -10.12 6.06 -7.00
C THR A 235 -11.02 5.37 -5.98
N ALA A 236 -11.69 6.14 -5.13
CA ALA A 236 -12.66 5.63 -4.16
C ALA A 236 -13.93 6.48 -4.18
N PRO A 237 -15.12 5.90 -3.96
CA PRO A 237 -16.37 6.67 -3.92
C PRO A 237 -16.39 7.75 -2.84
N HIS A 238 -15.69 7.51 -1.73
CA HIS A 238 -15.60 8.46 -0.63
C HIS A 238 -14.32 8.24 0.18
N PHE A 239 -13.64 9.32 0.59
CA PHE A 239 -12.36 9.25 1.30
C PHE A 239 -12.46 8.47 2.63
N ARG A 240 -13.53 8.68 3.39
CA ARG A 240 -13.85 7.92 4.63
C ARG A 240 -13.77 6.40 4.49
N LEU A 241 -14.08 5.85 3.31
CA LEU A 241 -13.98 4.40 3.10
C LEU A 241 -12.54 3.91 3.18
N VAL A 242 -11.57 4.75 2.82
CA VAL A 242 -10.14 4.47 2.99
C VAL A 242 -9.78 4.44 4.47
N GLU A 243 -10.27 5.42 5.24
CA GLU A 243 -10.05 5.49 6.69
C GLU A 243 -10.61 4.27 7.40
N ASP A 244 -11.88 3.93 7.12
CA ASP A 244 -12.56 2.77 7.68
C ASP A 244 -11.83 1.47 7.30
N LYS A 245 -11.36 1.35 6.06
CA LYS A 245 -10.60 0.19 5.59
C LYS A 245 -9.30 0.02 6.39
N MET A 246 -8.55 1.11 6.60
CA MET A 246 -7.30 1.08 7.36
C MET A 246 -7.53 0.76 8.84
N MET A 247 -8.54 1.37 9.47
CA MET A 247 -8.82 1.17 10.90
C MET A 247 -9.40 -0.21 11.23
N LYS A 248 -10.30 -0.73 10.38
CA LYS A 248 -11.13 -1.90 10.71
C LYS A 248 -10.65 -3.20 10.06
N SER A 249 -10.00 -3.12 8.90
CA SER A 249 -9.76 -4.30 8.05
C SER A 249 -8.31 -4.48 7.56
N ASN A 250 -7.40 -3.58 7.94
CA ASN A 250 -5.99 -3.72 7.58
C ASN A 250 -5.21 -4.37 8.74
N PRO A 251 -4.69 -5.60 8.58
CA PRO A 251 -3.95 -6.27 9.66
C PRO A 251 -2.53 -5.74 9.87
N PHE A 252 -2.05 -4.84 9.01
CA PHE A 252 -0.68 -4.33 9.04
C PHE A 252 -0.58 -2.92 9.61
N VAL A 253 -1.72 -2.33 9.97
CA VAL A 253 -1.86 -0.94 10.40
C VAL A 253 -2.56 -0.93 11.76
N PHE A 254 -2.06 -0.13 12.70
CA PHE A 254 -2.75 0.04 13.97
C PHE A 254 -4.14 0.66 13.74
N GLY A 255 -5.14 0.16 14.46
CA GLY A 255 -6.48 0.75 14.50
C GLY A 255 -6.53 2.11 15.21
N TRP A 256 -5.37 2.70 15.51
CA TRP A 256 -5.14 3.95 16.22
C TRP A 256 -4.58 4.98 15.21
N PRO A 257 -5.44 5.81 14.59
CA PRO A 257 -5.01 6.78 13.58
C PRO A 257 -4.11 7.86 14.17
N LEU A 258 -3.29 8.49 13.34
CA LEU A 258 -2.52 9.68 13.69
C LEU A 258 -3.25 10.97 13.31
N LEU A 259 -4.15 10.87 12.33
CA LEU A 259 -5.01 11.93 11.82
C LEU A 259 -6.20 11.28 11.10
N LEU A 260 -7.38 11.87 11.25
CA LEU A 260 -8.56 11.53 10.45
C LEU A 260 -9.13 12.78 9.81
N SER A 261 -9.73 12.62 8.63
CA SER A 261 -10.47 13.65 7.93
C SER A 261 -11.95 13.66 8.32
N ASP A 262 -12.56 12.49 8.52
CA ASP A 262 -13.98 12.38 8.90
C ASP A 262 -14.22 13.00 10.29
N GLY A 263 -15.02 14.08 10.31
CA GLY A 263 -15.33 14.84 11.51
C GLY A 263 -14.21 15.77 12.01
N ASN A 264 -13.19 16.05 11.18
CA ASN A 264 -12.09 16.94 11.54
C ASN A 264 -12.34 18.39 11.12
N GLU A 265 -12.44 19.28 12.12
CA GLU A 265 -12.79 20.70 11.96
C GLU A 265 -11.84 21.48 11.04
N TYR A 266 -10.55 21.09 10.96
CA TYR A 266 -9.56 21.75 10.10
C TYR A 266 -9.59 21.28 8.65
N LEU A 267 -10.08 20.06 8.43
CA LEU A 267 -10.20 19.45 7.10
C LEU A 267 -11.62 19.57 6.56
N ASP A 268 -12.60 19.79 7.43
CA ASP A 268 -14.00 19.88 7.04
C ASP A 268 -14.29 21.11 6.18
N GLY A 269 -15.11 20.93 5.14
CA GLY A 269 -15.34 21.96 4.12
C GLY A 269 -14.14 22.32 3.24
N THR A 270 -12.95 21.75 3.47
CA THR A 270 -11.77 22.00 2.61
C THR A 270 -11.70 21.01 1.44
N PRO A 271 -11.07 21.38 0.32
CA PRO A 271 -10.87 20.47 -0.80
C PRO A 271 -9.82 19.38 -0.53
N LEU A 272 -9.08 19.47 0.58
CA LEU A 272 -8.09 18.49 0.99
C LEU A 272 -8.71 17.55 2.02
N ARG A 273 -8.69 16.24 1.74
CA ARG A 273 -8.96 15.22 2.76
C ARG A 273 -7.68 14.45 3.03
N MET A 274 -7.40 14.20 4.31
CA MET A 274 -6.15 13.57 4.73
C MET A 274 -6.38 12.69 5.96
N ALA A 275 -5.77 11.51 5.96
CA ALA A 275 -5.74 10.62 7.11
C ALA A 275 -4.36 9.97 7.20
N ALA A 276 -3.86 9.77 8.42
CA ALA A 276 -2.55 9.19 8.63
C ALA A 276 -2.64 8.03 9.60
N PHE A 277 -1.90 6.96 9.31
CA PHE A 277 -1.88 5.74 10.11
C PHE A 277 -0.46 5.24 10.28
N ARG A 278 -0.25 4.43 11.32
CA ARG A 278 1.05 3.80 11.60
C ARG A 278 1.00 2.30 11.36
N THR A 279 2.01 1.75 10.71
CA THR A 279 2.14 0.31 10.54
C THR A 279 2.57 -0.38 11.85
N VAL A 280 2.13 -1.62 12.04
CA VAL A 280 2.34 -2.35 13.30
C VAL A 280 3.81 -2.70 13.53
N TYR A 281 4.50 -3.12 12.47
CA TYR A 281 5.81 -3.78 12.54
C TYR A 281 6.96 -2.80 12.36
N SER A 282 7.02 -2.10 11.23
CA SER A 282 8.10 -1.15 10.91
C SER A 282 7.88 0.26 11.45
N LYS A 283 6.72 0.52 12.09
CA LYS A 283 6.27 1.83 12.58
C LYS A 283 6.22 2.92 11.50
N SER A 284 6.23 2.53 10.23
CA SER A 284 6.10 3.43 9.09
C SER A 284 4.77 4.19 9.15
N ILE A 285 4.75 5.39 8.58
CA ILE A 285 3.55 6.23 8.48
C ILE A 285 2.99 6.08 7.06
N LEU A 286 1.69 5.80 6.98
CA LEU A 286 0.90 5.80 5.76
C LEU A 286 -0.03 7.00 5.82
N MET A 287 0.28 8.05 5.07
CA MET A 287 -0.52 9.27 4.99
C MET A 287 -1.33 9.27 3.69
N PHE A 288 -2.61 8.97 3.79
CA PHE A 288 -3.55 8.99 2.70
C PHE A 288 -4.07 10.41 2.49
N HIS A 289 -4.21 10.82 1.24
CA HIS A 289 -4.80 12.11 0.93
C HIS A 289 -5.50 12.13 -0.43
N THR A 290 -6.43 13.07 -0.57
CA THR A 290 -7.04 13.44 -1.85
C THR A 290 -7.21 14.95 -1.94
N ARG A 291 -7.12 15.48 -3.16
CA ARG A 291 -7.15 16.91 -3.49
C ARG A 291 -8.29 17.16 -4.47
N LEU A 292 -9.45 17.58 -3.96
CA LEU A 292 -10.66 17.85 -4.76
C LEU A 292 -10.51 19.11 -5.62
N ASP A 293 -9.68 20.06 -5.18
CA ASP A 293 -9.34 21.27 -5.92
C ASP A 293 -8.50 21.00 -7.18
N LEU A 294 -7.89 19.81 -7.27
CA LEU A 294 -7.11 19.37 -8.41
C LEU A 294 -7.94 18.66 -9.47
N GLN A 295 -9.25 18.56 -9.30
CA GLN A 295 -10.09 18.05 -10.36
C GLN A 295 -10.02 18.98 -11.59
N VAL A 296 -9.73 18.37 -12.74
CA VAL A 296 -9.72 19.06 -14.05
C VAL A 296 -11.13 19.21 -14.60
N ASP A 297 -12.09 18.47 -14.04
CA ASP A 297 -13.49 18.61 -14.40
C ASP A 297 -14.06 19.94 -13.88
N HIS A 298 -14.39 20.81 -14.81
CA HIS A 298 -14.84 22.18 -14.58
C HIS A 298 -16.25 22.28 -13.96
N ARG A 299 -16.90 21.15 -13.65
CA ARG A 299 -18.21 21.08 -12.98
C ARG A 299 -18.14 21.35 -11.48
N LEU A 300 -17.04 21.01 -10.81
CA LEU A 300 -16.90 21.22 -9.35
C LEU A 300 -16.47 22.63 -8.96
N SER A 301 -15.94 23.41 -9.91
CA SER A 301 -15.65 24.83 -9.71
C SER A 301 -16.88 25.74 -9.75
N CYS A 302 -18.07 25.18 -10.04
CA CYS A 302 -19.35 25.89 -10.15
C CYS A 302 -20.41 25.29 -9.21
N LEU A 303 -20.04 24.92 -7.98
CA LEU A 303 -21.03 24.83 -6.91
C LEU A 303 -21.51 26.25 -6.60
N GLU A 304 -22.45 26.76 -7.39
CA GLU A 304 -23.23 27.93 -7.01
C GLU A 304 -24.05 27.57 -5.75
N ASP A 305 -24.24 28.55 -4.85
CA ASP A 305 -25.06 28.39 -3.65
C ASP A 305 -26.47 27.90 -4.02
N GLY A 306 -26.72 26.59 -3.94
CA GLY A 306 -28.03 26.00 -4.20
C GLY A 306 -28.05 24.66 -4.93
N ASP A 307 -26.98 24.27 -5.63
CA ASP A 307 -26.90 22.96 -6.28
C ASP A 307 -26.39 21.90 -5.29
N ASN A 308 -27.33 21.34 -4.53
CA ASN A 308 -27.12 20.25 -3.58
C ASN A 308 -27.02 18.86 -4.25
N GLU A 309 -26.78 18.78 -5.57
CA GLU A 309 -26.43 17.49 -6.17
C GLU A 309 -24.95 17.22 -5.88
N GLU A 310 -24.72 16.55 -4.76
CA GLU A 310 -23.45 15.93 -4.39
C GLU A 310 -23.13 14.86 -5.45
N ILE A 311 -22.57 15.27 -6.60
CA ILE A 311 -22.14 14.33 -7.63
C ILE A 311 -21.05 13.48 -7.00
N LEU A 312 -21.40 12.24 -6.65
CA LEU A 312 -20.49 11.16 -6.21
C LEU A 312 -19.52 10.83 -7.35
N LEU A 313 -18.51 11.68 -7.52
CA LEU A 313 -17.35 11.39 -8.35
C LEU A 313 -16.34 10.64 -7.49
N ASP A 314 -15.87 9.49 -7.97
CA ASP A 314 -14.80 8.78 -7.28
C ASP A 314 -13.59 9.72 -7.14
N VAL A 315 -13.04 9.80 -5.93
CA VAL A 315 -11.93 10.67 -5.58
C VAL A 315 -10.60 9.93 -5.75
N PRO A 316 -9.56 10.54 -6.34
CA PRO A 316 -8.25 9.90 -6.46
C PRO A 316 -7.59 9.82 -5.09
N ILE A 317 -7.11 8.64 -4.73
CA ILE A 317 -6.46 8.39 -3.45
C ILE A 317 -4.95 8.27 -3.66
N PHE A 318 -4.22 9.10 -2.93
CA PHE A 318 -2.76 9.04 -2.84
C PHE A 318 -2.34 8.58 -1.46
N CYS A 319 -1.16 8.00 -1.36
CA CYS A 319 -0.54 7.63 -0.11
C CYS A 319 0.94 8.05 -0.12
N THR A 320 1.30 8.91 0.81
CA THR A 320 2.68 9.21 1.17
C THR A 320 3.12 8.19 2.20
N VAL A 321 4.15 7.42 1.88
CA VAL A 321 4.75 6.43 2.77
C VAL A 321 6.03 7.01 3.34
N ASN A 322 6.05 7.25 4.65
CA ASN A 322 7.24 7.68 5.39
C ASN A 322 7.76 6.53 6.26
N TYR A 323 9.02 6.11 6.07
CA TYR A 323 9.53 4.87 6.67
C TYR A 323 11.01 4.98 7.07
N PRO A 324 11.44 4.22 8.10
CA PRO A 324 12.82 4.27 8.58
C PRO A 324 13.82 3.77 7.53
N GLN A 325 15.03 4.35 7.56
CA GLN A 325 16.16 3.78 6.83
C GLN A 325 16.42 2.37 7.35
N ASN A 326 16.42 1.39 6.44
CA ASN A 326 16.51 0.00 6.83
C ASN A 326 17.20 -0.87 5.76
N THR A 327 17.63 -2.05 6.20
CA THR A 327 18.29 -3.05 5.34
C THR A 327 17.66 -4.43 5.42
N ARG A 328 16.91 -4.74 6.50
CA ARG A 328 16.38 -6.07 6.80
C ARG A 328 14.88 -6.07 7.11
N MET A 329 14.31 -4.96 7.58
CA MET A 329 12.85 -4.84 7.72
C MET A 329 12.12 -5.00 6.37
N CYS A 330 12.73 -4.57 5.26
CA CYS A 330 12.26 -4.84 3.90
C CYS A 330 12.43 -6.30 3.42
N GLY A 331 13.02 -7.18 4.24
CA GLY A 331 13.36 -8.56 3.86
C GLY A 331 14.55 -8.67 2.90
N GLY A 332 15.28 -7.57 2.73
CA GLY A 332 16.37 -7.42 1.77
C GLY A 332 15.87 -7.05 0.38
N ARG A 333 16.68 -6.27 -0.35
CA ARG A 333 16.37 -5.78 -1.71
C ARG A 333 15.81 -6.85 -2.67
N PRO A 334 16.30 -8.11 -2.69
CA PRO A 334 15.74 -9.14 -3.57
C PRO A 334 14.28 -9.51 -3.29
N LEU A 335 13.82 -9.39 -2.04
CA LEU A 335 12.42 -9.64 -1.70
C LEU A 335 11.52 -8.59 -2.33
N VAL A 336 11.85 -7.31 -2.14
CA VAL A 336 11.09 -6.19 -2.70
C VAL A 336 11.14 -6.20 -4.23
N GLN A 337 12.29 -6.53 -4.83
CA GLN A 337 12.39 -6.71 -6.28
C GLN A 337 11.43 -7.79 -6.79
N ARG A 338 11.42 -8.96 -6.13
CA ARG A 338 10.49 -10.05 -6.50
C ARG A 338 9.03 -9.62 -6.33
N PHE A 339 8.71 -8.86 -5.27
CA PHE A 339 7.37 -8.32 -5.07
C PHE A 339 6.97 -7.41 -6.24
N ASN A 340 7.84 -6.46 -6.60
CA ASN A 340 7.64 -5.56 -7.73
C ASN A 340 7.41 -6.30 -9.05
N ASP A 341 8.26 -7.28 -9.36
CA ASP A 341 8.14 -8.08 -10.60
C ASP A 341 6.83 -8.90 -10.62
N THR A 342 6.43 -9.44 -9.47
CA THR A 342 5.25 -10.32 -9.36
C THR A 342 3.94 -9.53 -9.36
N MET A 343 3.93 -8.38 -8.68
CA MET A 343 2.73 -7.54 -8.52
C MET A 343 2.60 -6.49 -9.62
N GLY A 344 3.68 -6.19 -10.35
CA GLY A 344 3.72 -5.15 -11.38
C GLY A 344 3.78 -3.75 -10.77
N THR A 345 4.63 -3.58 -9.75
CA THR A 345 4.78 -2.33 -8.99
C THR A 345 6.23 -1.84 -9.02
N SER A 346 6.46 -0.62 -8.56
CA SER A 346 7.78 0.04 -8.59
C SER A 346 8.22 0.59 -7.22
N TYR A 347 7.93 -0.12 -6.13
CA TYR A 347 8.33 0.32 -4.78
C TYR A 347 9.86 0.44 -4.65
N PRO A 348 10.37 1.44 -3.89
CA PRO A 348 11.77 1.48 -3.48
C PRO A 348 12.22 0.18 -2.81
N LEU A 349 13.41 -0.31 -3.13
CA LEU A 349 13.88 -1.65 -2.72
C LEU A 349 14.15 -1.81 -1.22
N ASP A 350 14.09 -0.73 -0.47
CA ASP A 350 14.17 -0.65 0.99
C ASP A 350 12.80 -0.43 1.65
N THR A 351 11.69 -0.51 0.89
CA THR A 351 10.33 -0.42 1.45
C THR A 351 10.05 -1.58 2.42
N PRO A 352 9.64 -1.32 3.67
CA PRO A 352 9.33 -2.36 4.64
C PRO A 352 8.24 -3.33 4.20
N VAL A 353 8.34 -4.61 4.59
CA VAL A 353 7.40 -5.65 4.11
C VAL A 353 5.95 -5.43 4.55
N ASP A 354 5.73 -4.77 5.69
CA ASP A 354 4.41 -4.48 6.22
C ASP A 354 3.70 -3.37 5.44
N VAL A 355 4.43 -2.38 4.94
CA VAL A 355 3.91 -1.40 3.96
C VAL A 355 3.47 -2.11 2.69
N LEU A 356 4.33 -2.97 2.13
CA LEU A 356 3.99 -3.77 0.94
C LEU A 356 2.74 -4.61 1.19
N ALA A 357 2.64 -5.25 2.35
CA ALA A 357 1.48 -6.06 2.74
C ALA A 357 0.20 -5.22 2.91
N ALA A 358 0.31 -4.06 3.54
CA ALA A 358 -0.80 -3.14 3.78
C ALA A 358 -1.48 -2.69 2.49
N LEU A 359 -0.69 -2.49 1.43
CA LEU A 359 -1.15 -1.97 0.14
C LEU A 359 -1.28 -3.05 -0.95
N ALA A 360 -0.86 -4.29 -0.68
CA ALA A 360 -0.95 -5.41 -1.64
C ALA A 360 -2.39 -5.76 -2.08
N LYS A 361 -3.40 -5.29 -1.37
CA LYS A 361 -4.82 -5.49 -1.70
C LYS A 361 -5.31 -4.58 -2.83
N GLU A 362 -4.63 -3.45 -3.07
CA GLU A 362 -5.06 -2.49 -4.07
C GLU A 362 -4.55 -2.95 -5.45
N ASN A 363 -5.46 -3.33 -6.35
CA ASN A 363 -5.11 -3.72 -7.72
C ASN A 363 -4.58 -2.55 -8.57
N THR A 364 -4.55 -1.35 -7.99
CA THR A 364 -4.38 -0.06 -8.64
C THR A 364 -3.19 0.72 -8.10
N VAL A 365 -2.31 0.12 -7.29
CA VAL A 365 -1.09 0.79 -6.85
C VAL A 365 -0.24 1.12 -8.07
N LYS A 366 0.02 2.42 -8.27
CA LYS A 366 0.88 2.94 -9.32
C LYS A 366 1.89 3.90 -8.70
N GLY A 367 3.16 3.69 -8.99
CA GLY A 367 4.22 4.68 -8.78
C GLY A 367 4.43 5.50 -10.04
N GLU A 368 5.53 6.25 -10.07
CA GLU A 368 5.93 7.10 -11.20
C GLU A 368 6.01 6.31 -12.51
N LYS A 369 6.61 5.12 -12.47
CA LYS A 369 6.84 4.31 -13.67
C LYS A 369 5.53 3.85 -14.30
N GLU A 370 4.61 3.32 -13.51
CA GLU A 370 3.32 2.84 -14.01
C GLU A 370 2.46 4.01 -14.54
N LEU A 371 2.50 5.16 -13.86
CA LEU A 371 1.79 6.37 -14.32
C LEU A 371 2.40 6.93 -15.62
N LEU A 372 3.73 6.87 -15.81
CA LEU A 372 4.37 7.26 -17.08
C LEU A 372 4.02 6.33 -18.23
N GLU A 373 3.94 5.02 -17.98
CA GLU A 373 3.50 4.05 -18.97
C GLU A 373 2.03 4.29 -19.37
N GLU A 374 1.18 4.58 -18.39
CA GLU A 374 -0.22 4.96 -18.62
C GLU A 374 -0.33 6.29 -19.37
N LEU A 375 0.45 7.32 -19.03
CA LEU A 375 0.49 8.59 -19.74
C LEU A 375 0.82 8.40 -21.23
N LYS A 376 1.85 7.58 -21.52
CA LYS A 376 2.25 7.24 -22.90
C LYS A 376 1.12 6.52 -23.65
N PHE A 377 0.48 5.55 -22.99
CA PHE A 377 -0.65 4.84 -23.57
C PHE A 377 -1.82 5.80 -23.89
N LEU A 378 -2.21 6.63 -22.92
CA LEU A 378 -3.32 7.59 -23.07
C LEU A 378 -3.02 8.64 -24.16
N THR A 379 -1.76 9.05 -24.29
CA THR A 379 -1.32 9.96 -25.38
C THR A 379 -1.62 9.34 -26.74
N VAL A 380 -1.13 8.12 -26.99
CA VAL A 380 -1.36 7.40 -28.25
C VAL A 380 -2.85 7.12 -28.47
N ALA A 381 -3.60 6.81 -27.41
CA ALA A 381 -5.03 6.55 -27.49
C ALA A 381 -5.83 7.82 -27.83
N SER A 382 -5.44 8.99 -27.29
CA SER A 382 -6.09 10.27 -27.53
C SER A 382 -5.92 10.77 -28.98
N GLU A 383 -4.82 10.38 -29.65
CA GLU A 383 -4.58 10.72 -31.05
C GLU A 383 -5.38 9.86 -32.03
N ARG A 384 -5.73 8.63 -31.63
CA ARG A 384 -6.35 7.61 -32.50
C ARG A 384 -7.87 7.57 -32.42
N THR A 385 -8.46 8.01 -31.31
CA THR A 385 -9.90 7.94 -31.10
C THR A 385 -10.52 9.33 -31.33
N PRO A 386 -11.26 9.57 -32.42
CA PRO A 386 -12.08 10.77 -32.51
C PRO A 386 -13.18 10.66 -31.44
N ASP A 387 -13.27 11.64 -30.52
CA ASP A 387 -14.28 11.74 -29.46
C ASP A 387 -15.72 11.80 -30.02
N THR A 388 -16.23 10.68 -30.53
CA THR A 388 -17.56 10.56 -31.14
C THR A 388 -18.24 9.27 -30.73
N GLU A 389 -18.55 9.14 -29.44
CA GLU A 389 -19.66 8.28 -29.01
C GLU A 389 -20.89 9.14 -28.70
N ARG A 390 -21.91 8.98 -29.55
CA ARG A 390 -23.22 9.63 -29.45
C ARG A 390 -24.05 9.01 -28.33
N VAL A 391 -23.76 9.34 -27.08
CA VAL A 391 -24.74 9.12 -25.99
C VAL A 391 -25.73 10.28 -26.01
N PHE A 392 -26.79 10.16 -26.80
CA PHE A 392 -27.80 11.21 -27.06
C PHE A 392 -28.59 11.71 -25.83
N ARG A 393 -28.28 11.25 -24.61
CA ARG A 393 -29.06 11.53 -23.39
C ARG A 393 -28.24 11.94 -22.17
N VAL A 394 -26.94 12.07 -22.32
CA VAL A 394 -26.03 12.50 -21.25
C VAL A 394 -25.33 13.74 -21.80
N SER A 395 -25.34 14.87 -21.07
CA SER A 395 -24.67 16.07 -21.55
C SER A 395 -23.20 15.76 -21.80
N GLU A 396 -22.59 16.42 -22.80
CA GLU A 396 -21.18 16.24 -23.14
C GLU A 396 -20.26 16.46 -21.92
N ASP A 397 -20.76 17.26 -20.96
CA ASP A 397 -20.17 17.61 -19.67
C ASP A 397 -20.19 16.49 -18.62
N GLN A 398 -21.14 15.55 -18.69
CA GLN A 398 -21.24 14.43 -17.73
C GLN A 398 -20.29 13.26 -18.01
N LEU A 399 -19.62 13.27 -19.17
CA LEU A 399 -18.80 12.16 -19.68
C LEU A 399 -17.28 12.42 -19.63
N SER A 400 -16.84 13.63 -19.30
CA SER A 400 -15.46 14.10 -19.53
C SER A 400 -14.40 13.38 -18.69
N SER A 401 -14.70 12.98 -17.45
CA SER A 401 -13.77 12.26 -16.56
C SER A 401 -13.42 10.84 -17.03
N ASN A 402 -14.31 10.21 -17.81
CA ASN A 402 -14.13 8.86 -18.35
C ASN A 402 -13.66 8.85 -19.82
N ARG A 403 -13.52 10.03 -20.44
CA ARG A 403 -12.93 10.15 -21.79
C ARG A 403 -11.41 10.05 -21.71
N ILE A 404 -10.80 9.54 -22.78
CA ILE A 404 -9.34 9.35 -22.88
C ILE A 404 -8.57 10.64 -22.58
N ILE A 405 -9.08 11.80 -23.05
CA ILE A 405 -8.46 13.11 -22.78
C ILE A 405 -8.56 13.50 -21.29
N GLY A 406 -9.68 13.21 -20.63
CA GLY A 406 -9.83 13.46 -19.20
C GLY A 406 -8.87 12.62 -18.38
N LEU A 407 -8.79 11.31 -18.68
CA LEU A 407 -7.82 10.41 -18.05
C LEU A 407 -6.38 10.88 -18.28
N LEU A 408 -6.04 11.33 -19.50
CA LEU A 408 -4.73 11.90 -19.82
C LEU A 408 -4.42 13.12 -18.93
N ALA A 409 -5.36 14.05 -18.80
CA ALA A 409 -5.23 15.24 -17.97
C ALA A 409 -5.06 14.88 -16.48
N TYR A 410 -5.84 13.91 -15.98
CA TYR A 410 -5.69 13.41 -14.61
C TYR A 410 -4.33 12.75 -14.37
N THR A 411 -3.86 11.89 -15.27
CA THR A 411 -2.55 11.23 -15.15
C THR A 411 -1.41 12.25 -15.08
N ILE A 412 -1.49 13.38 -15.80
CA ILE A 412 -0.52 14.49 -15.67
C ILE A 412 -0.49 15.01 -14.23
N ILE A 413 -1.65 15.28 -13.63
CA ILE A 413 -1.74 15.76 -12.24
C ILE A 413 -1.23 14.70 -11.27
N TYR A 414 -1.56 13.43 -11.51
CA TYR A 414 -1.15 12.32 -10.65
C TYR A 414 0.37 12.17 -10.64
N LEU A 415 1.04 12.35 -11.78
CA LEU A 415 2.51 12.37 -11.87
C LEU A 415 3.14 13.49 -11.03
N ALA A 416 2.51 14.67 -10.99
CA ALA A 416 2.96 15.75 -10.11
C ALA A 416 2.74 15.40 -8.63
N LEU A 417 1.60 14.80 -8.28
CA LEU A 417 1.28 14.40 -6.90
C LEU A 417 2.14 13.25 -6.37
N VAL A 418 2.59 12.35 -7.23
CA VAL A 418 3.58 11.33 -6.83
C VAL A 418 5.01 11.87 -6.78
N ASN A 419 5.19 13.18 -6.97
CA ASN A 419 6.48 13.89 -6.95
C ASN A 419 7.48 13.36 -8.00
N TYR A 420 7.04 13.15 -9.25
CA TYR A 420 7.94 12.71 -10.31
C TYR A 420 9.03 13.76 -10.61
N ASP A 421 10.29 13.42 -10.35
CA ASP A 421 11.44 14.33 -10.41
C ASP A 421 11.61 15.06 -11.75
N ARG A 422 11.25 14.41 -12.87
CA ARG A 422 11.41 14.96 -14.24
C ARG A 422 10.09 15.45 -14.83
N PHE A 423 9.16 15.88 -13.96
CA PHE A 423 7.85 16.38 -14.38
C PHE A 423 7.95 17.50 -15.41
N VAL A 424 8.88 18.45 -15.24
CA VAL A 424 8.99 19.60 -16.14
C VAL A 424 9.45 19.18 -17.53
N GLU A 425 10.49 18.35 -17.61
CA GLU A 425 11.11 17.92 -18.86
C GLU A 425 10.23 16.95 -19.64
N ASP A 426 9.74 15.91 -18.97
CA ASP A 426 9.11 14.77 -19.63
C ASP A 426 7.58 14.91 -19.73
N VAL A 427 6.96 15.78 -18.91
CA VAL A 427 5.51 15.99 -18.90
C VAL A 427 5.17 17.42 -19.31
N PHE A 428 5.46 18.43 -18.48
CA PHE A 428 5.01 19.81 -18.72
C PHE A 428 5.41 20.32 -20.11
N ASN A 429 6.68 20.18 -20.49
CA ASN A 429 7.16 20.68 -21.79
C ASN A 429 6.54 19.96 -23.00
N VAL A 430 6.12 18.70 -22.82
CA VAL A 430 5.48 17.90 -23.87
C VAL A 430 4.02 18.31 -24.06
N TYR A 431 3.29 18.55 -22.97
CA TYR A 431 1.83 18.75 -23.01
C TYR A 431 1.36 20.21 -22.89
N LYS A 432 2.23 21.18 -22.57
CA LYS A 432 1.83 22.60 -22.39
C LYS A 432 1.16 23.25 -23.61
N ILE A 433 1.44 22.77 -24.82
CA ILE A 433 0.84 23.25 -26.09
C ILE A 433 -0.22 22.31 -26.65
N HIS A 434 -0.74 21.38 -25.83
CA HIS A 434 -1.73 20.40 -26.28
C HIS A 434 -3.02 21.07 -26.77
N LYS A 435 -3.73 20.43 -27.71
CA LYS A 435 -4.95 21.00 -28.34
C LYS A 435 -6.11 21.17 -27.35
N SER A 436 -6.29 20.20 -26.45
CA SER A 436 -7.30 20.27 -25.39
C SER A 436 -6.89 21.22 -24.27
N ASP A 437 -7.82 22.08 -23.88
CA ASP A 437 -7.73 22.98 -22.71
C ASP A 437 -7.58 22.23 -21.39
N LEU A 438 -8.30 21.12 -21.19
CA LEU A 438 -8.19 20.26 -20.00
C LEU A 438 -6.74 19.83 -19.73
N VAL A 439 -6.02 19.45 -20.79
CA VAL A 439 -4.61 19.03 -20.70
C VAL A 439 -3.70 20.21 -20.37
N ARG A 440 -3.96 21.40 -20.91
CA ARG A 440 -3.21 22.61 -20.57
C ARG A 440 -3.45 23.05 -19.12
N VAL A 441 -4.69 22.97 -18.65
CA VAL A 441 -5.05 23.22 -17.25
C VAL A 441 -4.40 22.19 -16.31
N ALA A 442 -4.36 20.91 -16.69
CA ALA A 442 -3.64 19.89 -15.94
C ALA A 442 -2.14 20.20 -15.83
N CYS A 443 -1.51 20.68 -16.91
CA CYS A 443 -0.12 21.10 -16.89
C CYS A 443 0.11 22.27 -15.91
N ALA A 444 -0.79 23.24 -15.88
CA ALA A 444 -0.70 24.36 -14.95
C ALA A 444 -0.90 23.94 -13.49
N LYS A 445 -1.87 23.05 -13.22
CA LYS A 445 -2.06 22.45 -11.88
C LYS A 445 -0.86 21.63 -11.45
N GLY A 446 -0.30 20.82 -12.35
CA GLY A 446 0.93 20.06 -12.10
C GLY A 446 2.13 20.98 -11.81
N ALA A 447 2.31 22.05 -12.59
CA ALA A 447 3.34 23.06 -12.35
C ALA A 447 3.18 23.77 -11.01
N HIS A 448 1.93 23.99 -10.55
CA HIS A 448 1.65 24.53 -9.22
C HIS A 448 2.10 23.57 -8.11
N ILE A 449 1.82 22.26 -8.26
CA ILE A 449 2.19 21.23 -7.27
C ILE A 449 3.71 21.10 -7.15
N VAL A 450 4.44 21.12 -8.27
CA VAL A 450 5.92 21.10 -8.26
C VAL A 450 6.55 22.46 -7.98
N GLU A 451 5.78 23.42 -7.47
CA GLU A 451 6.21 24.75 -7.03
C GLU A 451 6.91 25.59 -8.12
N ARG A 452 6.40 25.53 -9.36
CA ARG A 452 6.91 26.27 -10.53
C ARG A 452 5.90 27.29 -11.06
N PRO A 453 5.63 28.39 -10.33
CA PRO A 453 4.67 29.42 -10.74
C PRO A 453 5.13 30.22 -11.97
N ASP A 454 6.42 30.21 -12.30
CA ASP A 454 6.97 30.79 -13.53
C ASP A 454 6.37 30.12 -14.78
N LEU A 455 6.31 28.78 -14.79
CA LEU A 455 5.75 28.00 -15.89
C LEU A 455 4.26 28.28 -16.12
N ILE A 456 3.52 28.56 -15.03
CA ILE A 456 2.09 28.91 -15.10
C ILE A 456 1.90 30.28 -15.75
N LYS A 457 2.74 31.27 -15.38
CA LYS A 457 2.70 32.61 -15.97
C LYS A 457 2.97 32.59 -17.47
N ASP A 458 3.96 31.81 -17.89
CA ASP A 458 4.29 31.64 -19.31
C ASP A 458 3.11 31.04 -20.09
N LEU A 459 2.42 30.06 -19.49
CA LEU A 459 1.26 29.41 -20.10
C LEU A 459 0.07 30.37 -20.20
N ILE A 460 -0.20 31.19 -19.17
CA ILE A 460 -1.25 32.23 -19.20
C ILE A 460 -0.97 33.31 -20.25
N ALA A 461 0.30 33.69 -20.43
CA ALA A 461 0.68 34.75 -21.36
C ALA A 461 0.35 34.39 -22.82
N VAL A 462 0.43 33.10 -23.18
CA VAL A 462 0.15 32.61 -24.52
C VAL A 462 -1.29 32.11 -24.71
N GLU A 463 -2.04 31.88 -23.62
CA GLU A 463 -3.41 31.38 -23.70
C GLU A 463 -4.37 32.48 -24.23
N PRO A 464 -5.23 32.15 -25.22
CA PRO A 464 -6.26 33.06 -25.71
C PRO A 464 -7.24 33.49 -24.62
N GLU A 465 -7.83 34.69 -24.77
CA GLU A 465 -8.91 35.14 -23.88
C GLU A 465 -10.09 34.18 -23.92
N GLY A 466 -10.57 33.78 -22.74
CA GLY A 466 -11.65 32.81 -22.62
C GLY A 466 -11.66 32.08 -21.29
N ARG A 467 -12.49 31.05 -21.20
CA ARG A 467 -12.69 30.25 -19.97
C ARG A 467 -11.39 29.58 -19.51
N CYS A 468 -10.62 29.00 -20.43
CA CYS A 468 -9.35 28.33 -20.12
C CYS A 468 -8.37 29.28 -19.42
N LYS A 469 -8.18 30.50 -19.95
CA LYS A 469 -7.29 31.51 -19.35
C LYS A 469 -7.70 31.89 -17.92
N LYS A 470 -9.01 32.03 -17.66
CA LYS A 470 -9.52 32.26 -16.28
C LYS A 470 -9.20 31.11 -15.34
N LEU A 471 -9.30 29.86 -15.81
CA LEU A 471 -8.99 28.66 -15.01
C LEU A 471 -7.49 28.54 -14.71
N LEU A 472 -6.65 28.89 -15.69
CA LEU A 472 -5.20 28.97 -15.48
C LEU A 472 -4.84 30.05 -14.46
N GLN A 473 -5.48 31.22 -14.54
CA GLN A 473 -5.33 32.28 -13.55
C GLN A 473 -5.79 31.82 -12.15
N ALA A 474 -6.92 31.13 -12.04
CA ALA A 474 -7.40 30.58 -10.78
C ALA A 474 -6.40 29.57 -10.17
N SER A 475 -5.68 28.82 -11.02
CA SER A 475 -4.62 27.90 -10.58
C SER A 475 -3.40 28.62 -9.98
N MET A 476 -3.24 29.94 -10.22
CA MET A 476 -2.26 30.77 -9.51
C MET A 476 -2.80 31.36 -8.20
N HIS A 477 -4.11 31.58 -8.10
CA HIS A 477 -4.73 32.36 -7.02
C HIS A 477 -5.15 31.58 -5.78
N GLY A 478 -4.97 30.25 -5.74
CA GLY A 478 -5.20 29.42 -4.54
C GLY A 478 -4.39 29.81 -3.29
N VAL A 479 -3.52 30.83 -3.39
CA VAL A 479 -2.73 31.40 -2.29
C VAL A 479 -3.33 32.71 -1.74
N THR A 480 -4.20 33.40 -2.48
CA THR A 480 -4.52 34.81 -2.16
C THR A 480 -5.69 35.00 -1.20
N GLU A 481 -6.67 34.09 -1.16
CA GLU A 481 -7.88 34.30 -0.34
C GLU A 481 -7.74 33.84 1.13
N ALA A 482 -6.73 33.05 1.47
CA ALA A 482 -6.51 32.61 2.85
C ALA A 482 -5.86 33.68 3.76
N THR A 483 -5.44 34.83 3.21
CA THR A 483 -4.69 35.85 3.98
C THR A 483 -5.47 37.13 4.24
N THR A 484 -6.76 37.22 3.86
CA THR A 484 -7.50 38.50 3.89
C THR A 484 -8.75 38.52 4.76
N THR A 485 -8.98 37.52 5.63
CA THR A 485 -10.09 37.55 6.60
C THR A 485 -9.59 37.29 8.02
N VAL A 486 -8.73 38.17 8.54
CA VAL A 486 -8.74 38.56 9.95
C VAL A 486 -8.34 40.04 10.03
N SER A 487 -9.35 40.90 10.14
CA SER A 487 -9.23 42.25 10.71
C SER A 487 -10.33 42.43 11.72
#